data_AF-A0A431HI52-F1
#
_entry.id   AF-A0A431HI52-F1
#
_cell.length_a   1.000
_cell.length_b   1.000
_cell.length_c   1.000
_cell.angle_alpha   90.00
_cell.angle_beta   90.00
_cell.angle_gamma   90.00
#
_symmetry.space_group_name_H-M   'P 1'
#
loop_
_entity.id
_entity.type
_entity.pdbx_description
1 polymer ?
#
loop_
_entity_poly.entity_id
_entity_poly.type
_entity_poly.pdbx_seq_one_letter_code
_entity_poly.pdbx_strand_id
1 'polypeptide(L)'
;MKKSKLIKKLFTTTLLSTLALSSTVVVNAASVTYNADNSNSTILTDPLPFNQITFNSVSNITIAGAVNTAALGTSGILINNSTPRFDNIVKSTNSLNGIANTYDSNSIFNKDVIMSNNTDSGILAASPINFMTFNGPVTLNNNTNYGLRNLNGKLIFNAPVAISYSNKGVYNAPLSNASIVFNDNVTINNTTNYAIHSLAPLTFNKDLFLNDNNIGLYIQYSTYSLVTINGNVTGVNNTGGDIMMSNSTNLIFNNNTILNANIKATSNGNGNVEFTGGPTINEQLGANGVNLASVTFSAGSGNTAALHKDIYANTMILNALTIHIKSPLTINAPTIITNRTSFLLSKDLIVNGAMTDPSSLRIAITGAGRLIIAGNMALNTAIRAAAAG
;
A
#
# COMPACT_ATOMS: atom_id res chain seq x y z
N MET A 1 42.12 -65.28 7.72
CA MET A 1 41.88 -64.10 6.86
C MET A 1 40.47 -63.57 7.09
N LYS A 2 40.33 -62.43 7.77
CA LYS A 2 39.05 -61.72 7.97
C LYS A 2 38.63 -61.06 6.65
N LYS A 3 37.54 -61.49 6.02
CA LYS A 3 36.91 -60.75 4.92
C LYS A 3 36.02 -59.65 5.53
N SER A 4 36.54 -58.43 5.54
CA SER A 4 35.77 -57.20 5.74
C SER A 4 34.70 -57.10 4.64
N LYS A 5 33.42 -57.24 5.00
CA LYS A 5 32.31 -56.86 4.13
C LYS A 5 31.94 -55.41 4.46
N LEU A 6 32.22 -54.55 3.50
CA LEU A 6 31.82 -53.15 3.42
C LEU A 6 30.30 -53.04 3.70
N ILE A 7 29.93 -52.42 4.82
CA ILE A 7 28.55 -51.98 5.06
C ILE A 7 28.29 -50.84 4.08
N LYS A 8 27.73 -51.18 2.92
CA LYS A 8 27.13 -50.21 2.00
C LYS A 8 25.97 -49.59 2.78
N LYS A 9 26.09 -48.30 3.10
CA LYS A 9 25.04 -47.46 3.68
C LYS A 9 23.77 -47.66 2.86
N LEU A 10 22.88 -48.49 3.37
CA LEU A 10 21.56 -48.70 2.82
C LEU A 10 20.80 -47.42 3.16
N PHE A 11 20.62 -46.56 2.16
CA PHE A 11 19.62 -45.49 2.25
C PHE A 11 18.28 -46.20 2.41
N THR A 12 17.83 -46.36 3.65
CA THR A 12 16.47 -46.80 3.95
C THR A 12 15.53 -45.67 3.55
N THR A 13 15.07 -45.77 2.32
CA THR A 13 13.83 -45.22 1.81
C THR A 13 12.67 -45.65 2.73
N THR A 14 12.38 -44.89 3.77
CA THR A 14 11.03 -44.81 4.38
C THR A 14 10.17 -43.77 3.62
N LEU A 15 10.33 -43.79 2.29
CA LEU A 15 9.52 -43.08 1.31
C LEU A 15 8.19 -43.84 1.17
N LEU A 16 7.06 -43.12 1.21
CA LEU A 16 5.74 -43.54 0.72
C LEU A 16 5.07 -44.74 1.42
N SER A 17 4.43 -44.55 2.58
CA SER A 17 3.38 -45.51 3.01
C SER A 17 2.07 -44.94 3.54
N THR A 18 1.80 -43.64 3.41
CA THR A 18 0.44 -43.08 3.65
C THR A 18 -0.03 -42.04 2.61
N LEU A 19 0.64 -41.94 1.46
CA LEU A 19 0.05 -41.30 0.27
C LEU A 19 -0.87 -42.32 -0.43
N ALA A 20 -2.05 -42.54 0.16
CA ALA A 20 -3.13 -43.26 -0.49
C ALA A 20 -3.63 -42.43 -1.68
N LEU A 21 -3.18 -42.87 -2.84
CA LEU A 21 -3.50 -42.51 -4.22
C LEU A 21 -5.01 -42.26 -4.47
N SER A 22 -5.34 -41.07 -4.97
CA SER A 22 -6.04 -41.00 -6.26
C SER A 22 -5.34 -39.99 -7.18
N SER A 23 -5.08 -40.48 -8.39
CA SER A 23 -4.42 -39.92 -9.58
C SER A 23 -3.84 -38.50 -9.48
N THR A 24 -2.55 -38.37 -9.14
CA THR A 24 -1.46 -38.00 -10.06
C THR A 24 -0.10 -38.18 -9.36
N VAL A 25 0.89 -38.79 -10.04
CA VAL A 25 2.30 -38.81 -9.63
C VAL A 25 3.10 -38.10 -10.71
N VAL A 26 3.97 -37.14 -10.34
CA VAL A 26 5.09 -36.77 -11.22
C VAL A 26 6.38 -36.60 -10.40
N VAL A 27 7.37 -37.43 -10.74
CA VAL A 27 8.78 -37.28 -10.38
C VAL A 27 9.53 -37.04 -11.68
N ASN A 28 10.33 -35.97 -11.78
CA ASN A 28 11.46 -35.99 -12.70
C ASN A 28 12.64 -35.16 -12.18
N ALA A 29 13.85 -35.59 -12.55
CA ALA A 29 15.12 -35.07 -12.07
C ALA A 29 15.19 -33.53 -12.14
N ALA A 30 15.69 -32.90 -11.06
CA ALA A 30 15.78 -31.45 -10.80
C ALA A 30 14.48 -30.69 -10.46
N SER A 31 13.29 -31.26 -10.65
CA SER A 31 12.01 -30.58 -10.39
C SER A 31 10.97 -31.54 -9.78
N VAL A 32 10.86 -31.56 -8.45
CA VAL A 32 9.76 -32.29 -7.79
C VAL A 32 8.54 -31.37 -7.73
N THR A 33 7.53 -31.69 -8.54
CA THR A 33 6.21 -31.01 -8.55
C THR A 33 5.21 -31.86 -7.80
N TYR A 34 4.64 -31.32 -6.73
CA TYR A 34 3.48 -31.92 -6.08
C TYR A 34 2.19 -31.37 -6.70
N ASN A 35 1.36 -32.26 -7.27
CA ASN A 35 0.01 -31.94 -7.71
C ASN A 35 -0.98 -32.58 -6.73
N ALA A 36 -1.73 -31.76 -6.00
CA ALA A 36 -2.87 -32.26 -5.23
C ALA A 36 -4.09 -32.24 -6.14
N ASP A 37 -4.76 -33.38 -6.30
CA ASP A 37 -6.00 -33.52 -7.08
C ASP A 37 -7.21 -33.91 -6.20
N ASN A 38 -7.03 -34.04 -4.87
CA ASN A 38 -8.07 -34.46 -3.94
C ASN A 38 -8.54 -33.32 -3.02
N SER A 39 -9.86 -33.14 -2.90
CA SER A 39 -10.47 -32.22 -1.95
C SER A 39 -10.46 -32.80 -0.52
N ASN A 40 -10.10 -31.99 0.48
CA ASN A 40 -10.04 -32.33 1.92
C ASN A 40 -8.83 -33.17 2.38
N SER A 41 -7.60 -32.70 2.16
CA SER A 41 -6.37 -33.33 2.70
C SER A 41 -5.61 -32.41 3.65
N THR A 42 -4.98 -32.98 4.69
CA THR A 42 -4.00 -32.27 5.53
C THR A 42 -2.61 -32.83 5.26
N ILE A 43 -1.67 -31.98 4.83
CA ILE A 43 -0.28 -32.37 4.57
C ILE A 43 0.58 -31.99 5.78
N LEU A 44 1.06 -33.01 6.49
CA LEU A 44 1.79 -32.86 7.77
C LEU A 44 3.32 -32.91 7.64
N THR A 45 3.86 -33.17 6.44
CA THR A 45 5.31 -33.31 6.25
C THR A 45 6.02 -31.96 6.35
N ASP A 46 7.09 -31.87 7.15
CA ASP A 46 7.83 -30.64 7.42
C ASP A 46 9.35 -30.83 7.30
N PRO A 47 10.08 -30.04 6.49
CA PRO A 47 9.57 -29.20 5.40
C PRO A 47 9.10 -30.04 4.21
N LEU A 48 8.21 -29.51 3.39
CA LEU A 48 7.85 -30.14 2.12
C LEU A 48 9.08 -30.23 1.20
N PRO A 49 9.45 -31.42 0.70
CA PRO A 49 10.68 -31.61 -0.08
C PRO A 49 10.53 -31.19 -1.56
N PHE A 50 9.67 -30.21 -1.84
CA PHE A 50 9.26 -29.88 -3.21
C PHE A 50 9.85 -28.56 -3.67
N ASN A 51 10.48 -28.58 -4.85
CA ASN A 51 10.97 -27.36 -5.50
C ASN A 51 9.80 -26.49 -6.00
N GLN A 52 8.68 -27.12 -6.33
CA GLN A 52 7.45 -26.47 -6.78
C GLN A 52 6.22 -27.17 -6.23
N ILE A 53 5.17 -26.40 -5.91
CA ILE A 53 3.85 -26.92 -5.54
C ILE A 53 2.80 -26.34 -6.47
N THR A 54 1.95 -27.20 -7.02
CA THR A 54 0.83 -26.79 -7.85
C THR A 54 -0.48 -27.36 -7.30
N PHE A 55 -1.46 -26.48 -7.14
CA PHE A 55 -2.83 -26.83 -6.79
C PHE A 55 -3.72 -26.59 -8.01
N ASN A 56 -4.39 -27.63 -8.52
CA ASN A 56 -5.29 -27.51 -9.66
C ASN A 56 -6.68 -28.02 -9.29
N SER A 57 -7.67 -27.13 -9.27
CA SER A 57 -9.06 -27.47 -8.99
C SER A 57 -9.28 -28.23 -7.67
N VAL A 58 -8.50 -27.89 -6.64
CA VAL A 58 -8.59 -28.53 -5.32
C VAL A 58 -9.15 -27.62 -4.26
N SER A 59 -10.11 -28.14 -3.50
CA SER A 59 -10.75 -27.44 -2.40
C SER A 59 -10.34 -28.00 -1.04
N ASN A 60 -10.28 -27.13 -0.04
CA ASN A 60 -10.14 -27.49 1.38
C ASN A 60 -8.86 -28.28 1.71
N ILE A 61 -7.73 -27.92 1.10
CA ILE A 61 -6.44 -28.51 1.46
C ILE A 61 -5.79 -27.68 2.56
N THR A 62 -5.32 -28.33 3.62
CA THR A 62 -4.52 -27.69 4.67
C THR A 62 -3.08 -28.16 4.60
N ILE A 63 -2.13 -27.23 4.51
CA ILE A 63 -0.70 -27.47 4.54
C ILE A 63 -0.18 -27.05 5.91
N ALA A 64 0.12 -28.04 6.76
CA ALA A 64 0.55 -27.81 8.14
C ALA A 64 2.08 -27.82 8.31
N GLY A 65 2.82 -28.41 7.37
CA GLY A 65 4.28 -28.34 7.33
C GLY A 65 4.81 -27.04 6.71
N ALA A 66 6.06 -26.68 6.98
CA ALA A 66 6.68 -25.53 6.34
C ALA A 66 6.87 -25.80 4.84
N VAL A 67 6.65 -24.76 4.05
CA VAL A 67 6.82 -24.79 2.59
C VAL A 67 8.11 -24.07 2.23
N ASN A 68 8.97 -24.70 1.44
CA ASN A 68 10.17 -24.07 0.91
C ASN A 68 10.36 -24.47 -0.56
N THR A 69 10.02 -23.56 -1.47
CA THR A 69 10.08 -23.80 -2.92
C THR A 69 11.20 -23.02 -3.59
N ALA A 70 11.77 -23.58 -4.65
CA ALA A 70 12.73 -22.93 -5.51
C ALA A 70 12.62 -23.47 -6.95
N ALA A 71 11.90 -22.75 -7.81
CA ALA A 71 11.54 -23.22 -9.15
C ALA A 71 11.90 -22.20 -10.24
N LEU A 72 13.14 -22.27 -10.75
CA LEU A 72 13.63 -21.35 -11.79
C LEU A 72 12.70 -21.37 -13.01
N GLY A 73 12.24 -20.18 -13.41
CA GLY A 73 11.41 -20.00 -14.60
C GLY A 73 9.92 -20.33 -14.43
N THR A 74 9.48 -20.84 -13.27
CA THR A 74 8.06 -21.13 -12.99
C THR A 74 7.64 -20.59 -11.63
N SER A 75 6.35 -20.63 -11.30
CA SER A 75 5.91 -20.22 -9.96
C SER A 75 6.31 -21.27 -8.91
N GLY A 76 6.92 -20.86 -7.80
CA GLY A 76 7.26 -21.77 -6.70
C GLY A 76 6.00 -22.41 -6.10
N ILE A 77 4.96 -21.60 -5.90
CA ILE A 77 3.62 -22.08 -5.56
C ILE A 77 2.63 -21.54 -6.59
N LEU A 78 1.96 -22.45 -7.31
CA LEU A 78 0.88 -22.12 -8.24
C LEU A 78 -0.46 -22.63 -7.68
N ILE A 79 -1.43 -21.73 -7.56
CA ILE A 79 -2.75 -22.04 -7.04
C ILE A 79 -3.76 -21.68 -8.13
N ASN A 80 -4.38 -22.71 -8.71
CA ASN A 80 -5.28 -22.59 -9.85
C ASN A 80 -6.63 -23.21 -9.50
N ASN A 81 -7.70 -22.42 -9.55
CA ASN A 81 -9.06 -22.81 -9.21
C ASN A 81 -9.15 -23.56 -7.86
N SER A 82 -8.36 -23.14 -6.87
CA SER A 82 -8.11 -23.93 -5.66
C SER A 82 -8.24 -23.12 -4.39
N THR A 83 -8.54 -23.80 -3.27
CA THR A 83 -8.72 -23.16 -1.96
C THR A 83 -7.79 -23.66 -0.85
N PRO A 84 -6.45 -23.60 -1.02
CA PRO A 84 -5.52 -24.09 -0.01
C PRO A 84 -5.38 -23.13 1.18
N ARG A 85 -5.14 -23.73 2.35
CA ARG A 85 -4.81 -23.05 3.60
C ARG A 85 -3.41 -23.48 4.04
N PHE A 86 -2.54 -22.53 4.32
CA PHE A 86 -1.18 -22.75 4.82
C PHE A 86 -1.12 -22.36 6.30
N ASP A 87 -0.91 -23.34 7.17
CA ASP A 87 -0.89 -23.16 8.63
C ASP A 87 0.53 -22.99 9.20
N ASN A 88 1.53 -22.96 8.32
CA ASN A 88 2.94 -22.82 8.66
C ASN A 88 3.64 -21.84 7.72
N ILE A 89 4.92 -21.60 7.97
CA ILE A 89 5.75 -20.65 7.23
C ILE A 89 5.83 -21.08 5.76
N VAL A 90 5.65 -20.12 4.86
CA VAL A 90 5.77 -20.31 3.41
C VAL A 90 6.94 -19.49 2.87
N LYS A 91 7.92 -20.18 2.30
CA LYS A 91 9.10 -19.59 1.66
C LYS A 91 9.16 -19.97 0.20
N SER A 92 9.43 -19.01 -0.67
CA SER A 92 9.80 -19.29 -2.06
C SER A 92 10.96 -18.42 -2.49
N THR A 93 11.93 -19.03 -3.17
CA THR A 93 13.10 -18.34 -3.68
C THR A 93 13.37 -18.66 -5.14
N ASN A 94 14.08 -17.80 -5.87
CA ASN A 94 14.60 -18.10 -7.21
C ASN A 94 13.54 -18.67 -8.17
N SER A 95 12.32 -18.14 -8.12
CA SER A 95 11.20 -18.58 -8.96
C SER A 95 10.77 -17.48 -9.93
N LEU A 96 9.96 -17.78 -10.94
CA LEU A 96 9.30 -16.73 -11.72
C LEU A 96 8.38 -15.91 -10.84
N ASN A 97 7.48 -16.60 -10.13
CA ASN A 97 6.67 -16.02 -9.07
C ASN A 97 6.89 -16.80 -7.77
N GLY A 98 6.94 -16.12 -6.63
CA GLY A 98 6.99 -16.79 -5.34
C GLY A 98 5.71 -17.59 -5.08
N ILE A 99 4.58 -16.87 -5.04
CA ILE A 99 3.22 -17.40 -5.06
C ILE A 99 2.45 -16.79 -6.23
N ALA A 100 1.73 -17.62 -6.99
CA ALA A 100 0.79 -17.19 -7.99
C ALA A 100 -0.59 -17.78 -7.73
N ASN A 101 -1.57 -16.92 -7.46
CA ASN A 101 -2.98 -17.27 -7.38
C ASN A 101 -3.61 -16.92 -8.74
N THR A 102 -4.21 -17.89 -9.41
CA THR A 102 -4.78 -17.76 -10.75
C THR A 102 -6.20 -18.34 -10.79
N TYR A 103 -7.01 -17.89 -11.76
CA TYR A 103 -8.41 -18.31 -11.92
C TYR A 103 -9.25 -18.07 -10.65
N ASP A 104 -10.16 -18.97 -10.28
CA ASP A 104 -11.06 -18.76 -9.14
C ASP A 104 -10.46 -19.38 -7.87
N SER A 105 -9.33 -18.81 -7.40
CA SER A 105 -8.58 -19.36 -6.28
C SER A 105 -8.70 -18.54 -4.99
N ASN A 106 -8.87 -19.22 -3.86
CA ASN A 106 -8.93 -18.60 -2.53
C ASN A 106 -7.87 -19.17 -1.59
N SER A 107 -6.79 -18.44 -1.35
CA SER A 107 -5.69 -18.92 -0.50
C SER A 107 -5.59 -18.17 0.82
N ILE A 108 -5.28 -18.91 1.89
CA ILE A 108 -5.10 -18.37 3.24
C ILE A 108 -3.72 -18.76 3.76
N PHE A 109 -2.94 -17.78 4.22
CA PHE A 109 -1.62 -17.95 4.80
C PHE A 109 -1.64 -17.51 6.26
N ASN A 110 -1.59 -18.44 7.20
CA ASN A 110 -1.76 -18.16 8.63
C ASN A 110 -0.47 -17.80 9.37
N LYS A 111 0.69 -17.97 8.72
CA LYS A 111 2.02 -17.67 9.25
C LYS A 111 2.83 -16.90 8.21
N ASP A 112 4.10 -16.67 8.52
CA ASP A 112 5.01 -15.86 7.74
C ASP A 112 5.08 -16.31 6.28
N VAL A 113 5.02 -15.33 5.37
CA VAL A 113 5.21 -15.53 3.93
C VAL A 113 6.45 -14.76 3.49
N ILE A 114 7.46 -15.47 3.00
CA ILE A 114 8.76 -14.90 2.65
C ILE A 114 9.09 -15.25 1.21
N MET A 115 9.20 -14.24 0.35
CA MET A 115 9.48 -14.40 -1.07
C MET A 115 10.72 -13.63 -1.45
N SER A 116 11.70 -14.30 -2.07
CA SER A 116 12.92 -13.59 -2.48
C SER A 116 13.56 -14.04 -3.78
N ASN A 117 14.26 -13.13 -4.46
CA ASN A 117 15.00 -13.43 -5.69
C ASN A 117 14.10 -13.98 -6.81
N ASN A 118 12.82 -13.59 -6.85
CA ASN A 118 11.93 -14.01 -7.93
C ASN A 118 12.09 -13.11 -9.17
N THR A 119 12.03 -13.69 -10.37
CA THR A 119 12.35 -12.97 -11.60
C THR A 119 11.20 -12.12 -12.14
N ASP A 120 9.96 -12.38 -11.74
CA ASP A 120 8.83 -11.46 -11.96
C ASP A 120 8.30 -10.93 -10.64
N SER A 121 7.53 -11.72 -9.89
CA SER A 121 6.78 -11.24 -8.72
C SER A 121 7.02 -12.07 -7.47
N GLY A 122 7.10 -11.46 -6.28
CA GLY A 122 7.03 -12.21 -5.02
C GLY A 122 5.64 -12.87 -4.85
N ILE A 123 4.59 -12.05 -4.97
CA ILE A 123 3.19 -12.48 -4.94
C ILE A 123 2.47 -11.97 -6.20
N LEU A 124 1.75 -12.87 -6.88
CA LEU A 124 0.93 -12.58 -8.05
C LEU A 124 -0.53 -12.99 -7.82
N ALA A 125 -1.46 -12.06 -8.02
CA ALA A 125 -2.90 -12.34 -8.10
C ALA A 125 -3.44 -11.95 -9.49
N ALA A 126 -3.77 -12.95 -10.32
CA ALA A 126 -3.99 -12.74 -11.75
C ALA A 126 -5.46 -12.74 -12.23
N SER A 127 -6.45 -12.99 -11.38
CA SER A 127 -7.84 -13.29 -11.77
C SER A 127 -8.89 -12.55 -10.93
N PRO A 128 -10.05 -12.16 -11.50
CA PRO A 128 -11.08 -11.32 -10.86
C PRO A 128 -11.67 -11.88 -9.57
N ILE A 129 -11.64 -13.20 -9.38
CA ILE A 129 -12.26 -13.89 -8.23
C ILE A 129 -11.18 -14.46 -7.31
N ASN A 130 -9.91 -14.03 -7.48
CA ASN A 130 -8.87 -14.44 -6.57
C ASN A 130 -9.01 -13.73 -5.23
N PHE A 131 -9.01 -14.49 -4.14
CA PHE A 131 -8.87 -13.96 -2.79
C PHE A 131 -7.60 -14.52 -2.15
N MET A 132 -6.73 -13.64 -1.67
CA MET A 132 -5.54 -14.05 -0.90
C MET A 132 -5.57 -13.34 0.45
N THR A 133 -5.55 -14.12 1.52
CA THR A 133 -5.52 -13.60 2.90
C THR A 133 -4.22 -13.99 3.57
N PHE A 134 -3.50 -13.02 4.11
CA PHE A 134 -2.24 -13.19 4.83
C PHE A 134 -2.44 -12.78 6.28
N ASN A 135 -2.53 -13.75 7.19
CA ASN A 135 -2.66 -13.52 8.63
C ASN A 135 -1.30 -13.46 9.35
N GLY A 136 -0.22 -13.94 8.72
CA GLY A 136 1.15 -13.76 9.20
C GLY A 136 1.89 -12.66 8.42
N PRO A 137 3.04 -12.19 8.95
CA PRO A 137 3.88 -11.19 8.31
C PRO A 137 4.28 -11.58 6.88
N VAL A 138 4.39 -10.59 5.99
CA VAL A 138 4.82 -10.81 4.61
C VAL A 138 6.11 -10.05 4.32
N THR A 139 7.14 -10.77 3.88
CA THR A 139 8.43 -10.21 3.48
C THR A 139 8.73 -10.53 2.03
N LEU A 140 8.85 -9.52 1.18
CA LEU A 140 9.13 -9.64 -0.25
C LEU A 140 10.45 -8.93 -0.55
N ASN A 141 11.50 -9.68 -0.87
CA ASN A 141 12.85 -9.13 -0.96
C ASN A 141 13.55 -9.46 -2.28
N ASN A 142 14.18 -8.48 -2.92
CA ASN A 142 15.02 -8.69 -4.09
C ASN A 142 14.27 -9.37 -5.27
N ASN A 143 12.99 -9.05 -5.46
CA ASN A 143 12.22 -9.55 -6.61
C ASN A 143 12.41 -8.60 -7.79
N THR A 144 12.77 -9.11 -8.96
CA THR A 144 13.25 -8.28 -10.08
C THR A 144 12.23 -7.26 -10.56
N ASN A 145 10.97 -7.67 -10.81
CA ASN A 145 9.96 -6.74 -11.31
C ASN A 145 9.07 -6.20 -10.20
N TYR A 146 8.38 -7.09 -9.47
CA TYR A 146 7.37 -6.71 -8.48
C TYR A 146 7.62 -7.42 -7.14
N GLY A 147 7.49 -6.72 -6.03
CA GLY A 147 7.24 -7.40 -4.75
C GLY A 147 5.88 -8.08 -4.80
N LEU A 148 4.84 -7.28 -5.02
CA LEU A 148 3.45 -7.69 -5.11
C LEU A 148 2.84 -7.16 -6.42
N ARG A 149 2.24 -8.06 -7.19
CA ARG A 149 1.55 -7.75 -8.45
C ARG A 149 0.09 -8.21 -8.37
N ASN A 150 -0.82 -7.28 -8.15
CA ASN A 150 -2.25 -7.52 -8.21
C ASN A 150 -2.80 -7.07 -9.56
N LEU A 151 -3.17 -8.03 -10.41
CA LEU A 151 -3.76 -7.75 -11.71
C LEU A 151 -5.28 -7.67 -11.65
N ASN A 152 -5.94 -8.45 -10.78
CA ASN A 152 -7.41 -8.46 -10.71
C ASN A 152 -8.00 -9.07 -9.42
N GLY A 153 -7.17 -9.43 -8.43
CA GLY A 153 -7.64 -10.11 -7.22
C GLY A 153 -7.93 -9.17 -6.05
N LYS A 154 -8.42 -9.75 -4.96
CA LYS A 154 -8.54 -9.10 -3.66
C LYS A 154 -7.50 -9.67 -2.71
N LEU A 155 -6.61 -8.81 -2.23
CA LEU A 155 -5.57 -9.19 -1.27
C LEU A 155 -5.81 -8.51 0.07
N ILE A 156 -5.74 -9.28 1.15
CA ILE A 156 -5.93 -8.80 2.52
C ILE A 156 -4.71 -9.21 3.33
N PHE A 157 -4.02 -8.23 3.90
CA PHE A 157 -2.86 -8.42 4.77
C PHE A 157 -3.24 -8.01 6.19
N ASN A 158 -3.33 -8.98 7.10
CA ASN A 158 -3.71 -8.81 8.51
C ASN A 158 -2.52 -8.64 9.46
N ALA A 159 -1.31 -8.61 8.92
CA ALA A 159 -0.06 -8.50 9.64
C ALA A 159 0.94 -7.63 8.84
N PRO A 160 2.10 -7.25 9.41
CA PRO A 160 3.01 -6.30 8.77
C PRO A 160 3.54 -6.78 7.42
N VAL A 161 3.71 -5.84 6.51
CA VAL A 161 4.24 -6.10 5.16
C VAL A 161 5.52 -5.30 4.94
N ALA A 162 6.60 -6.01 4.62
CA ALA A 162 7.89 -5.43 4.26
C ALA A 162 8.26 -5.82 2.83
N ILE A 163 8.54 -4.82 1.99
CA ILE A 163 8.98 -5.03 0.61
C ILE A 163 10.29 -4.27 0.39
N SER A 164 11.29 -4.91 -0.18
CA SER A 164 12.60 -4.27 -0.41
C SER A 164 13.29 -4.75 -1.67
N TYR A 165 14.05 -3.84 -2.29
CA TYR A 165 14.95 -4.14 -3.42
C TYR A 165 14.24 -4.73 -4.65
N SER A 166 13.05 -4.22 -4.98
CA SER A 166 12.33 -4.57 -6.21
C SER A 166 12.29 -3.40 -7.18
N ASN A 167 12.14 -3.64 -8.48
CA ASN A 167 11.88 -2.52 -9.41
C ASN A 167 10.61 -1.76 -8.99
N LYS A 168 9.57 -2.52 -8.67
CA LYS A 168 8.29 -2.02 -8.19
C LYS A 168 7.89 -2.75 -6.91
N GLY A 169 7.51 -2.03 -5.86
CA GLY A 169 7.10 -2.67 -4.61
C GLY A 169 5.73 -3.35 -4.76
N VAL A 170 4.70 -2.54 -4.99
CA VAL A 170 3.30 -2.95 -5.18
C VAL A 170 2.79 -2.40 -6.51
N TYR A 171 2.13 -3.24 -7.29
CA TYR A 171 1.36 -2.82 -8.45
C TYR A 171 -0.09 -3.30 -8.32
N ASN A 172 -1.04 -2.38 -8.35
CA ASN A 172 -2.48 -2.65 -8.29
C ASN A 172 -3.16 -2.17 -9.58
N ALA A 173 -3.53 -3.11 -10.45
CA ALA A 173 -3.97 -2.86 -11.82
C ALA A 173 -5.39 -2.25 -11.91
N PRO A 174 -5.76 -1.58 -13.02
CA PRO A 174 -7.01 -0.83 -13.18
C PRO A 174 -8.23 -1.72 -13.49
N LEU A 175 -8.42 -2.83 -12.79
CA LEU A 175 -9.55 -3.72 -13.00
C LEU A 175 -10.55 -3.63 -11.85
N SER A 176 -11.84 -3.78 -12.15
CA SER A 176 -12.95 -3.51 -11.22
C SER A 176 -12.93 -4.32 -9.93
N ASN A 177 -12.29 -5.50 -9.95
CA ASN A 177 -12.19 -6.39 -8.79
C ASN A 177 -10.84 -6.30 -8.09
N ALA A 178 -9.85 -5.61 -8.66
CA ALA A 178 -8.54 -5.44 -8.06
C ALA A 178 -8.66 -4.59 -6.80
N SER A 179 -8.36 -5.15 -5.63
CA SER A 179 -8.23 -4.37 -4.40
C SER A 179 -7.17 -4.94 -3.46
N ILE A 180 -6.55 -4.05 -2.70
CA ILE A 180 -5.60 -4.44 -1.65
C ILE A 180 -5.95 -3.71 -0.37
N VAL A 181 -6.01 -4.46 0.73
CA VAL A 181 -6.21 -3.93 2.08
C VAL A 181 -5.04 -4.36 2.96
N PHE A 182 -4.33 -3.38 3.49
CA PHE A 182 -3.30 -3.56 4.50
C PHE A 182 -3.87 -3.17 5.87
N ASN A 183 -4.10 -4.16 6.73
CA ASN A 183 -4.64 -3.98 8.07
C ASN A 183 -3.57 -3.70 9.13
N ASP A 184 -2.29 -3.77 8.75
CA ASP A 184 -1.13 -3.50 9.60
C ASP A 184 -0.10 -2.61 8.88
N ASN A 185 1.01 -2.31 9.55
CA ASN A 185 2.08 -1.44 9.04
C ASN A 185 2.66 -1.96 7.73
N VAL A 186 2.93 -1.03 6.81
CA VAL A 186 3.54 -1.32 5.51
C VAL A 186 4.82 -0.54 5.39
N THR A 187 5.92 -1.23 5.08
CA THR A 187 7.22 -0.63 4.78
C THR A 187 7.68 -1.07 3.40
N ILE A 188 7.97 -0.10 2.53
CA ILE A 188 8.48 -0.37 1.19
C ILE A 188 9.69 0.51 0.93
N ASN A 189 10.84 -0.15 0.71
CA ASN A 189 12.11 0.54 0.58
C ASN A 189 12.89 0.12 -0.66
N ASN A 190 13.78 1.00 -1.13
CA ASN A 190 14.78 0.69 -2.15
C ASN A 190 14.17 0.18 -3.47
N THR A 191 13.09 0.79 -3.94
CA THR A 191 12.52 0.47 -5.26
C THR A 191 13.00 1.42 -6.34
N THR A 192 13.34 0.89 -7.52
CA THR A 192 13.96 1.70 -8.58
C THR A 192 12.95 2.49 -9.42
N ASN A 193 11.67 2.15 -9.37
CA ASN A 193 10.61 2.86 -10.10
C ASN A 193 9.54 3.42 -9.16
N TYR A 194 8.79 2.55 -8.50
CA TYR A 194 7.78 2.98 -7.52
C TYR A 194 7.64 1.98 -6.38
N ALA A 195 7.51 2.48 -5.15
CA ALA A 195 7.17 1.63 -4.02
C ALA A 195 5.74 1.11 -4.18
N ILE A 196 4.81 1.97 -4.57
CA ILE A 196 3.43 1.59 -4.87
C ILE A 196 2.96 2.31 -6.14
N HIS A 197 2.37 1.56 -7.07
CA HIS A 197 1.61 2.12 -8.20
C HIS A 197 0.18 1.59 -8.13
N SER A 198 -0.75 2.49 -7.83
CA SER A 198 -2.15 2.16 -7.66
C SER A 198 -3.00 2.72 -8.79
N LEU A 199 -3.72 1.83 -9.46
CA LEU A 199 -4.80 2.16 -10.39
C LEU A 199 -6.15 1.57 -9.96
N ALA A 200 -6.27 1.09 -8.73
CA ALA A 200 -7.51 0.51 -8.20
C ALA A 200 -7.57 0.72 -6.68
N PRO A 201 -8.69 0.37 -6.01
CA PRO A 201 -8.85 0.63 -4.59
C PRO A 201 -7.73 0.03 -3.74
N LEU A 202 -7.17 0.87 -2.87
CA LEU A 202 -6.08 0.52 -1.97
C LEU A 202 -6.32 1.15 -0.60
N THR A 203 -6.24 0.37 0.47
CA THR A 203 -6.49 0.84 1.83
C THR A 203 -5.34 0.49 2.78
N PHE A 204 -4.88 1.47 3.54
CA PHE A 204 -3.91 1.32 4.62
C PHE A 204 -4.58 1.65 5.95
N ASN A 205 -4.74 0.66 6.83
CA ASN A 205 -5.39 0.86 8.14
C ASN A 205 -4.42 1.26 9.26
N LYS A 206 -3.11 1.16 9.00
CA LYS A 206 -2.02 1.55 9.90
C LYS A 206 -0.96 2.35 9.13
N ASP A 207 0.24 2.47 9.69
CA ASP A 207 1.25 3.39 9.20
C ASP A 207 1.90 2.89 7.90
N LEU A 208 2.19 3.85 7.02
CA LEU A 208 2.83 3.64 5.73
C LEU A 208 4.21 4.31 5.72
N PHE A 209 5.25 3.51 5.48
CA PHE A 209 6.63 3.95 5.40
C PHE A 209 7.19 3.71 3.98
N LEU A 210 7.64 4.79 3.34
CA LEU A 210 8.11 4.82 1.96
C LEU A 210 9.52 5.43 1.93
N ASN A 211 10.57 4.60 1.89
CA ASN A 211 11.95 5.10 2.02
C ASN A 211 12.85 4.71 0.85
N ASP A 212 13.66 5.65 0.39
CA ASP A 212 14.71 5.42 -0.61
C ASP A 212 14.16 4.79 -1.91
N ASN A 213 12.96 5.20 -2.34
CA ASN A 213 12.38 4.78 -3.63
C ASN A 213 12.63 5.86 -4.69
N ASN A 214 12.39 5.55 -5.97
CA ASN A 214 12.22 6.63 -6.95
C ASN A 214 10.90 7.38 -6.66
N ILE A 215 9.75 6.73 -6.78
CA ILE A 215 8.46 7.30 -6.33
C ILE A 215 7.94 6.49 -5.14
N GLY A 216 7.48 7.13 -4.06
CA GLY A 216 6.88 6.43 -2.93
C GLY A 216 5.53 5.79 -3.28
N LEU A 217 4.52 6.63 -3.51
CA LEU A 217 3.17 6.21 -3.91
C LEU A 217 2.75 6.96 -5.17
N TYR A 218 2.56 6.25 -6.28
CA TYR A 218 2.00 6.79 -7.50
C TYR A 218 0.53 6.37 -7.66
N ILE A 219 -0.38 7.34 -7.56
CA ILE A 219 -1.82 7.16 -7.76
C ILE A 219 -2.14 7.62 -9.17
N GLN A 220 -2.45 6.66 -10.04
CA GLN A 220 -2.80 6.93 -11.42
C GLN A 220 -4.27 6.68 -11.67
N TYR A 221 -4.88 7.54 -12.48
CA TYR A 221 -6.30 7.42 -12.76
C TYR A 221 -6.68 6.11 -13.43
N SER A 222 -7.74 5.55 -12.86
CA SER A 222 -8.70 4.66 -13.47
C SER A 222 -10.08 5.09 -12.93
N THR A 223 -11.15 4.52 -13.46
CA THR A 223 -12.51 4.67 -12.92
C THR A 223 -12.65 4.25 -11.45
N TYR A 224 -11.67 3.54 -10.89
CA TYR A 224 -11.69 2.96 -9.55
C TYR A 224 -10.56 3.46 -8.63
N SER A 225 -9.71 4.38 -9.09
CA SER A 225 -8.52 4.80 -8.34
C SER A 225 -8.87 5.64 -7.12
N LEU A 226 -9.00 4.96 -5.99
CA LEU A 226 -9.19 5.52 -4.66
C LEU A 226 -8.15 4.93 -3.71
N VAL A 227 -7.36 5.79 -3.07
CA VAL A 227 -6.47 5.38 -1.97
C VAL A 227 -6.99 5.97 -0.68
N THR A 228 -7.16 5.10 0.33
CA THR A 228 -7.57 5.50 1.68
C THR A 228 -6.47 5.16 2.67
N ILE A 229 -6.09 6.14 3.50
CA ILE A 229 -5.06 6.01 4.52
C ILE A 229 -5.65 6.39 5.87
N ASN A 230 -5.59 5.45 6.81
CA ASN A 230 -6.10 5.62 8.17
C ASN A 230 -4.96 5.74 9.20
N GLY A 231 -3.70 5.51 8.81
CA GLY A 231 -2.52 5.68 9.65
C GLY A 231 -1.71 6.94 9.34
N ASN A 232 -0.49 6.98 9.86
CA ASN A 232 0.51 7.98 9.52
C ASN A 232 1.21 7.64 8.20
N VAL A 233 1.77 8.66 7.54
CA VAL A 233 2.59 8.44 6.34
C VAL A 233 3.93 9.11 6.51
N THR A 234 4.99 8.36 6.24
CA THR A 234 6.36 8.87 6.23
C THR A 234 7.02 8.52 4.90
N GLY A 235 7.41 9.56 4.15
CA GLY A 235 8.19 9.48 2.93
C GLY A 235 9.59 10.06 3.18
N VAL A 236 10.63 9.28 2.88
CA VAL A 236 12.02 9.73 3.07
C VAL A 236 12.83 9.39 1.82
N ASN A 237 13.59 10.37 1.31
CA ASN A 237 14.51 10.20 0.18
C ASN A 237 13.88 9.62 -1.10
N ASN A 238 12.60 9.90 -1.37
CA ASN A 238 11.99 9.48 -2.63
C ASN A 238 12.29 10.48 -3.75
N THR A 239 13.21 10.14 -4.66
CA THR A 239 13.81 11.12 -5.61
C THR A 239 12.82 11.71 -6.62
N GLY A 240 11.83 10.94 -7.05
CA GLY A 240 10.71 11.36 -7.90
C GLY A 240 9.53 11.97 -7.12
N GLY A 241 9.44 11.74 -5.81
CA GLY A 241 8.39 12.27 -4.93
C GLY A 241 7.81 11.23 -3.98
N ASP A 242 7.32 11.68 -2.82
CA ASP A 242 6.78 10.76 -1.82
C ASP A 242 5.40 10.24 -2.24
N ILE A 243 4.50 11.14 -2.64
CA ILE A 243 3.19 10.80 -3.20
C ILE A 243 2.98 11.61 -4.48
N MET A 244 2.71 10.91 -5.58
CA MET A 244 2.42 11.51 -6.89
C MET A 244 1.00 11.15 -7.34
N MET A 245 0.26 12.14 -7.85
CA MET A 245 -1.12 12.00 -8.29
C MET A 245 -1.29 12.42 -9.75
N SER A 246 -1.90 11.58 -10.58
CA SER A 246 -2.22 11.91 -11.97
C SER A 246 -3.72 11.87 -12.27
N ASN A 247 -4.13 12.74 -13.21
CA ASN A 247 -5.52 13.01 -13.60
C ASN A 247 -6.46 13.16 -12.39
N SER A 248 -7.76 12.84 -12.53
CA SER A 248 -8.77 12.96 -11.48
C SER A 248 -8.76 11.78 -10.50
N THR A 249 -7.66 11.62 -9.75
CA THR A 249 -7.51 10.61 -8.68
C THR A 249 -7.93 11.14 -7.32
N ASN A 250 -8.30 10.25 -6.39
CA ASN A 250 -8.67 10.62 -5.03
C ASN A 250 -7.77 9.94 -3.99
N LEU A 251 -7.28 10.74 -3.05
CA LEU A 251 -6.54 10.30 -1.88
C LEU A 251 -7.24 10.80 -0.62
N ILE A 252 -7.66 9.89 0.24
CA ILE A 252 -8.40 10.18 1.46
C ILE A 252 -7.57 9.80 2.68
N PHE A 253 -7.40 10.74 3.60
CA PHE A 253 -6.86 10.51 4.93
C PHE A 253 -8.01 10.52 5.94
N ASN A 254 -8.30 9.36 6.53
CA ASN A 254 -9.55 9.21 7.28
C ASN A 254 -9.46 9.52 8.79
N ASN A 255 -8.24 9.77 9.29
CA ASN A 255 -7.95 9.95 10.70
C ASN A 255 -7.12 11.22 10.93
N ASN A 256 -6.76 11.48 12.19
CA ASN A 256 -5.78 12.51 12.56
C ASN A 256 -4.36 12.07 12.16
N THR A 257 -4.12 12.00 10.86
CA THR A 257 -2.87 11.53 10.26
C THR A 257 -1.75 12.54 10.47
N ILE A 258 -0.57 12.05 10.87
CA ILE A 258 0.69 12.78 10.72
C ILE A 258 1.23 12.46 9.32
N LEU A 259 1.31 13.49 8.48
CA LEU A 259 1.78 13.43 7.11
C LEU A 259 3.20 14.01 7.02
N ASN A 260 4.19 13.13 7.01
CA ASN A 260 5.61 13.41 6.76
C ASN A 260 5.97 13.02 5.32
N ALA A 261 5.17 13.45 4.34
CA ALA A 261 5.38 13.15 2.93
C ALA A 261 4.83 14.27 2.07
N ASN A 262 5.58 14.68 1.04
CA ASN A 262 5.07 15.62 0.05
C ASN A 262 4.02 14.95 -0.86
N ILE A 263 3.01 15.72 -1.26
CA ILE A 263 2.00 15.27 -2.24
C ILE A 263 2.11 16.16 -3.46
N LYS A 264 2.38 15.58 -4.64
CA LYS A 264 2.56 16.31 -5.90
C LYS A 264 1.59 15.84 -6.96
N ALA A 265 1.09 16.78 -7.75
CA ALA A 265 0.39 16.47 -8.99
C ALA A 265 1.38 16.26 -10.13
N THR A 266 1.10 15.36 -11.07
CA THR A 266 1.93 15.18 -12.28
C THR A 266 1.72 16.30 -13.31
N SER A 267 0.56 16.95 -13.28
CA SER A 267 0.23 18.13 -14.07
C SER A 267 -0.77 18.99 -13.30
N ASN A 268 -0.82 20.29 -13.61
CA ASN A 268 -1.67 21.23 -12.90
C ASN A 268 -3.14 20.78 -12.92
N GLY A 269 -3.77 20.75 -11.74
CA GLY A 269 -5.16 20.35 -11.59
C GLY A 269 -5.40 18.83 -11.54
N ASN A 270 -4.35 18.02 -11.33
CA ASN A 270 -4.52 16.59 -11.03
C ASN A 270 -4.65 16.35 -9.53
N GLY A 271 -5.38 15.29 -9.17
CA GLY A 271 -5.47 14.75 -7.82
C GLY A 271 -6.32 15.59 -6.86
N ASN A 272 -7.27 14.93 -6.20
CA ASN A 272 -8.02 15.47 -5.08
C ASN A 272 -7.52 14.83 -3.78
N VAL A 273 -7.20 15.66 -2.80
CA VAL A 273 -6.80 15.21 -1.46
C VAL A 273 -7.87 15.60 -0.47
N GLU A 274 -8.34 14.63 0.32
CA GLU A 274 -9.31 14.86 1.38
C GLU A 274 -8.76 14.40 2.73
N PHE A 275 -8.93 15.24 3.75
CA PHE A 275 -8.65 14.94 5.14
C PHE A 275 -9.97 14.96 5.93
N THR A 276 -10.43 13.79 6.37
CA THR A 276 -11.66 13.67 7.18
C THR A 276 -11.37 13.74 8.68
N GLY A 277 -10.09 13.74 9.09
CA GLY A 277 -9.63 14.07 10.44
C GLY A 277 -8.93 15.43 10.51
N GLY A 278 -8.40 15.79 11.68
CA GLY A 278 -7.51 16.93 11.88
C GLY A 278 -6.04 16.52 11.71
N PRO A 279 -5.45 16.60 10.49
CA PRO A 279 -4.10 16.11 10.23
C PRO A 279 -3.03 17.05 10.79
N THR A 280 -1.84 16.52 10.98
CA THR A 280 -0.60 17.33 11.06
C THR A 280 0.17 17.14 9.76
N ILE A 281 0.29 18.22 8.99
CA ILE A 281 0.94 18.22 7.67
C ILE A 281 2.30 18.89 7.81
N ASN A 282 3.35 18.08 7.77
CA ASN A 282 4.74 18.53 7.95
C ASN A 282 5.43 18.85 6.63
N GLU A 283 4.86 18.39 5.51
CA GLU A 283 5.42 18.53 4.17
C GLU A 283 4.46 19.24 3.21
N GLN A 284 4.98 19.66 2.05
CA GLN A 284 4.25 20.46 1.07
C GLN A 284 3.13 19.66 0.37
N LEU A 285 2.00 20.33 0.10
CA LEU A 285 0.94 19.83 -0.78
C LEU A 285 0.91 20.61 -2.10
N GLY A 286 0.98 19.91 -3.22
CA GLY A 286 1.16 20.50 -4.55
C GLY A 286 2.55 21.13 -4.74
N ALA A 287 2.74 21.84 -5.85
CA ALA A 287 3.98 22.56 -6.14
C ALA A 287 3.70 23.88 -6.87
N ASN A 288 4.64 24.82 -6.78
CA ASN A 288 4.53 26.08 -7.53
C ASN A 288 4.48 25.79 -9.04
N GLY A 289 3.44 26.31 -9.72
CA GLY A 289 3.16 26.06 -11.14
C GLY A 289 2.49 24.71 -11.44
N VAL A 290 2.33 23.83 -10.45
CA VAL A 290 1.67 22.53 -10.58
C VAL A 290 0.80 22.26 -9.35
N ASN A 291 -0.39 22.86 -9.36
CA ASN A 291 -1.34 22.76 -8.26
C ASN A 291 -2.05 21.40 -8.26
N LEU A 292 -2.44 20.93 -7.07
CA LEU A 292 -3.44 19.86 -6.93
C LEU A 292 -4.81 20.33 -7.46
N ALA A 293 -5.67 19.41 -7.87
CA ALA A 293 -7.04 19.74 -8.28
C ALA A 293 -7.81 20.37 -7.12
N SER A 294 -7.79 19.68 -5.97
CA SER A 294 -8.41 20.18 -4.75
C SER A 294 -7.74 19.64 -3.50
N VAL A 295 -7.81 20.42 -2.42
CA VAL A 295 -7.49 19.98 -1.06
C VAL A 295 -8.69 20.30 -0.16
N THR A 296 -9.26 19.27 0.45
CA THR A 296 -10.46 19.37 1.28
C THR A 296 -10.16 18.91 2.70
N PHE A 297 -10.59 19.70 3.68
CA PHE A 297 -10.60 19.33 5.09
C PHE A 297 -12.06 19.22 5.53
N SER A 298 -12.51 18.00 5.87
CA SER A 298 -13.91 17.65 6.14
C SER A 298 -14.16 17.15 7.57
N ALA A 299 -13.19 17.31 8.47
CA ALA A 299 -13.25 16.80 9.85
C ALA A 299 -14.37 17.36 10.73
N GLY A 300 -14.91 18.53 10.41
CA GLY A 300 -15.96 19.14 11.21
C GLY A 300 -15.49 19.68 12.57
N SER A 301 -16.46 20.20 13.33
CA SER A 301 -16.21 20.99 14.55
C SER A 301 -15.51 20.20 15.64
N GLY A 302 -14.53 20.84 16.29
CA GLY A 302 -13.74 20.25 17.38
C GLY A 302 -12.41 19.65 16.91
N ASN A 303 -12.22 19.45 15.60
CA ASN A 303 -10.94 19.00 15.04
C ASN A 303 -9.99 20.17 14.76
N THR A 304 -8.69 19.89 14.88
CA THR A 304 -7.61 20.83 14.57
C THR A 304 -6.68 20.23 13.53
N ALA A 305 -6.50 20.91 12.39
CA ALA A 305 -5.43 20.61 11.46
C ALA A 305 -4.22 21.51 11.75
N ALA A 306 -3.02 20.94 11.78
CA ALA A 306 -1.77 21.69 11.88
C ALA A 306 -1.05 21.69 10.53
N LEU A 307 -0.76 22.88 10.01
CA LEU A 307 -0.10 23.06 8.72
C LEU A 307 1.26 23.71 8.94
N HIS A 308 2.33 23.08 8.42
CA HIS A 308 3.70 23.58 8.61
C HIS A 308 4.41 23.99 7.31
N LYS A 309 3.80 23.73 6.15
CA LYS A 309 4.35 24.00 4.82
C LYS A 309 3.28 24.54 3.88
N ASP A 310 3.74 25.07 2.76
CA ASP A 310 2.90 25.68 1.73
C ASP A 310 1.95 24.65 1.09
N ILE A 311 0.81 25.16 0.61
CA ILE A 311 -0.22 24.37 -0.07
C ILE A 311 -0.55 25.02 -1.42
N TYR A 312 -0.52 24.23 -2.48
CA TYR A 312 -0.80 24.62 -3.85
C TYR A 312 -1.95 23.78 -4.41
N ALA A 313 -3.11 24.39 -4.59
CA ALA A 313 -4.31 23.72 -5.06
C ALA A 313 -5.13 24.67 -5.96
N ASN A 314 -5.90 24.15 -6.92
CA ASN A 314 -6.83 25.00 -7.67
C ASN A 314 -8.03 25.41 -6.81
N THR A 315 -8.44 24.53 -5.89
CA THR A 315 -9.50 24.78 -4.92
C THR A 315 -9.08 24.26 -3.55
N MET A 316 -9.38 25.03 -2.50
CA MET A 316 -9.25 24.58 -1.12
C MET A 316 -10.60 24.70 -0.39
N ILE A 317 -10.97 23.67 0.36
CA ILE A 317 -12.20 23.65 1.16
C ILE A 317 -11.84 23.38 2.62
N LEU A 318 -12.27 24.26 3.51
CA LEU A 318 -12.05 24.18 4.96
C LEU A 318 -13.41 24.07 5.65
N ASN A 319 -13.84 22.87 6.04
CA ASN A 319 -15.13 22.63 6.67
C ASN A 319 -15.03 22.49 8.19
N ALA A 320 -15.46 23.54 8.88
CA ALA A 320 -15.76 23.61 10.31
C ALA A 320 -14.64 23.10 11.23
N LEU A 321 -13.39 23.40 10.93
CA LEU A 321 -12.23 22.99 11.73
C LEU A 321 -11.38 24.18 12.20
N THR A 322 -10.50 23.92 13.17
CA THR A 322 -9.44 24.87 13.54
C THR A 322 -8.20 24.60 12.70
N ILE A 323 -7.65 25.63 12.05
CA ILE A 323 -6.38 25.58 11.32
C ILE A 323 -5.30 26.23 12.17
N HIS A 324 -4.31 25.44 12.59
CA HIS A 324 -3.17 25.89 13.37
C HIS A 324 -1.96 26.14 12.48
N ILE A 325 -1.47 27.38 12.51
CA ILE A 325 -0.28 27.84 11.77
C ILE A 325 0.85 28.12 12.77
N LYS A 326 1.85 27.23 12.83
CA LYS A 326 3.01 27.33 13.72
C LYS A 326 4.29 27.81 13.05
N SER A 327 4.36 27.72 11.74
CA SER A 327 5.42 28.26 10.88
C SER A 327 4.79 29.22 9.86
N PRO A 328 5.53 30.22 9.36
CA PRO A 328 5.07 31.01 8.23
C PRO A 328 4.77 30.09 7.05
N LEU A 329 3.59 30.23 6.44
CA LEU A 329 3.22 29.46 5.25
C LEU A 329 2.29 30.24 4.33
N THR A 330 2.27 29.81 3.07
CA THR A 330 1.42 30.32 2.01
C THR A 330 0.44 29.26 1.54
N ILE A 331 -0.84 29.62 1.48
CA ILE A 331 -1.84 28.87 0.71
C ILE A 331 -2.01 29.57 -0.63
N ASN A 332 -1.66 28.86 -1.70
CA ASN A 332 -1.84 29.30 -3.06
C ASN A 332 -2.99 28.51 -3.70
N ALA A 333 -4.17 29.11 -3.66
CA ALA A 333 -5.36 28.55 -4.28
C ALA A 333 -6.29 29.67 -4.75
N PRO A 334 -6.64 29.75 -6.06
CA PRO A 334 -7.52 30.79 -6.58
C PRO A 334 -8.84 30.92 -5.81
N THR A 335 -9.39 29.77 -5.37
CA THR A 335 -10.63 29.70 -4.60
C THR A 335 -10.39 28.97 -3.28
N ILE A 336 -10.71 29.63 -2.17
CA ILE A 336 -10.75 29.04 -0.83
C ILE A 336 -12.17 29.20 -0.26
N ILE A 337 -12.80 28.08 0.03
CA ILE A 337 -14.14 28.03 0.63
C ILE A 337 -13.98 27.67 2.10
N THR A 338 -14.51 28.50 2.97
CA THR A 338 -14.52 28.29 4.42
C THR A 338 -15.95 28.10 4.91
N ASN A 339 -16.14 27.30 5.95
CA ASN A 339 -17.44 27.10 6.58
C ASN A 339 -17.22 26.92 8.08
N ARG A 340 -17.43 27.95 8.90
CA ARG A 340 -17.11 27.94 10.36
C ARG A 340 -15.65 27.67 10.70
N THR A 341 -14.73 28.02 9.81
CA THR A 341 -13.29 27.80 10.02
C THR A 341 -12.72 28.80 11.02
N SER A 342 -11.93 28.30 11.98
CA SER A 342 -11.16 29.13 12.90
C SER A 342 -9.68 29.03 12.59
N PHE A 343 -8.94 30.14 12.65
CA PHE A 343 -7.50 30.17 12.49
C PHE A 343 -6.82 30.47 13.82
N LEU A 344 -5.91 29.59 14.23
CA LEU A 344 -5.01 29.79 15.36
C LEU A 344 -3.61 30.09 14.81
N LEU A 345 -3.23 31.36 14.82
CA LEU A 345 -2.05 31.88 14.15
C LEU A 345 -0.94 32.18 15.16
N SER A 346 0.02 31.28 15.29
CA SER A 346 1.29 31.58 15.99
C SER A 346 2.29 32.28 15.06
N LYS A 347 2.11 32.14 13.75
CA LYS A 347 2.86 32.79 12.67
C LYS A 347 1.89 33.28 11.59
N ASP A 348 2.41 34.10 10.69
CA ASP A 348 1.61 34.67 9.60
C ASP A 348 1.19 33.58 8.60
N LEU A 349 -0.04 33.71 8.12
CA LEU A 349 -0.62 32.92 7.05
C LEU A 349 -0.92 33.84 5.87
N ILE A 350 -0.32 33.55 4.72
CA ILE A 350 -0.60 34.25 3.46
C ILE A 350 -1.55 33.40 2.62
N VAL A 351 -2.58 34.03 2.09
CA VAL A 351 -3.57 33.42 1.20
C VAL A 351 -3.55 34.14 -0.14
N ASN A 352 -3.09 33.44 -1.17
CA ASN A 352 -3.07 33.91 -2.56
C ASN A 352 -4.32 33.39 -3.27
N GLY A 353 -5.46 33.99 -2.96
CA GLY A 353 -6.76 33.56 -3.47
C GLY A 353 -7.92 34.34 -2.91
N ALA A 354 -9.08 34.21 -3.55
CA ALA A 354 -10.34 34.67 -2.97
C ALA A 354 -10.76 33.71 -1.85
N MET A 355 -11.00 34.24 -0.66
CA MET A 355 -11.57 33.49 0.46
C MET A 355 -13.06 33.82 0.59
N THR A 356 -13.91 32.80 0.53
CA THR A 356 -15.37 32.94 0.65
C THR A 356 -15.89 32.15 1.85
N ASP A 357 -16.96 32.65 2.47
CA ASP A 357 -17.73 31.98 3.51
C ASP A 357 -19.21 32.03 3.13
N PRO A 358 -19.72 31.07 2.34
CA PRO A 358 -21.12 31.07 1.90
C PRO A 358 -22.10 30.93 3.08
N SER A 359 -21.65 30.44 4.23
CA SER A 359 -22.49 30.27 5.42
C SER A 359 -22.70 31.58 6.20
N SER A 360 -21.90 32.63 5.91
CA SER A 360 -21.88 33.89 6.69
C SER A 360 -21.58 33.70 8.18
N LEU A 361 -21.02 32.55 8.57
CA LEU A 361 -20.78 32.18 9.97
C LEU A 361 -19.51 32.81 10.56
N ARG A 362 -18.80 33.61 9.76
CA ARG A 362 -17.63 34.43 10.08
C ARG A 362 -16.36 33.61 10.33
N ILE A 363 -15.24 34.16 9.86
CA ILE A 363 -13.90 33.62 10.11
C ILE A 363 -13.45 34.10 11.50
N ALA A 364 -13.10 33.16 12.38
CA ALA A 364 -12.49 33.48 13.66
C ALA A 364 -10.96 33.43 13.56
N ILE A 365 -10.26 34.41 14.13
CA ILE A 365 -8.79 34.46 14.15
C ILE A 365 -8.34 34.70 15.59
N THR A 366 -7.38 33.90 16.03
CA THR A 366 -6.75 34.00 17.36
C THR A 366 -5.23 33.85 17.22
N GLY A 367 -4.49 34.31 18.23
CA GLY A 367 -3.03 34.24 18.25
C GLY A 367 -2.33 35.52 17.78
N ALA A 368 -0.99 35.49 17.79
CA ALA A 368 -0.13 36.64 17.52
C ALA A 368 0.14 36.89 16.02
N GLY A 369 -0.07 35.88 15.18
CA GLY A 369 0.11 35.94 13.74
C GLY A 369 -1.01 36.68 13.02
N ARG A 370 -0.80 36.94 11.73
CA ARG A 370 -1.74 37.65 10.85
C ARG A 370 -2.28 36.71 9.77
N LEU A 371 -3.56 36.85 9.46
CA LEU A 371 -4.10 36.35 8.19
C LEU A 371 -3.95 37.46 7.14
N ILE A 372 -3.22 37.18 6.06
CA ILE A 372 -2.94 38.12 4.97
C ILE A 372 -3.56 37.56 3.70
N ILE A 373 -4.58 38.24 3.16
CA ILE A 373 -5.26 37.81 1.92
C ILE A 373 -4.77 38.68 0.77
N ALA A 374 -3.95 38.12 -0.11
CA ALA A 374 -3.27 38.82 -1.21
C ALA A 374 -4.01 38.75 -2.56
N GLY A 375 -5.10 37.96 -2.63
CA GLY A 375 -5.88 37.75 -3.87
C GLY A 375 -6.99 38.77 -4.15
N ASN A 376 -7.17 39.78 -3.31
CA ASN A 376 -8.23 40.78 -3.48
C ASN A 376 -7.59 42.15 -3.74
N MET A 377 -7.40 42.51 -5.01
CA MET A 377 -6.73 43.76 -5.45
C MET A 377 -7.35 45.05 -4.92
N ALA A 378 -8.52 45.00 -4.27
CA ALA A 378 -9.15 46.14 -3.62
C ALA A 378 -8.67 46.37 -2.17
N LEU A 379 -8.07 45.38 -1.49
CA LEU A 379 -7.74 45.43 -0.08
C LEU A 379 -6.79 44.27 0.28
N ASN A 380 -5.47 44.54 0.33
CA ASN A 380 -4.53 43.70 1.08
C ASN A 380 -4.84 43.86 2.57
N THR A 381 -5.92 43.23 3.06
CA THR A 381 -6.32 43.32 4.46
C THR A 381 -5.57 42.27 5.25
N ALA A 382 -4.65 42.72 6.11
CA ALA A 382 -4.18 41.89 7.20
C ALA A 382 -5.24 41.93 8.31
N ILE A 383 -5.84 40.78 8.63
CA ILE A 383 -6.78 40.66 9.76
C ILE A 383 -5.99 40.13 10.96
N ARG A 384 -6.01 40.89 12.06
CA ARG A 384 -5.46 40.46 13.36
C ARG A 384 -6.61 40.10 14.30
N ALA A 385 -6.37 39.15 15.19
CA ALA A 385 -7.27 38.93 16.33
C ALA A 385 -7.40 40.23 17.14
N ALA A 386 -8.61 40.58 17.57
CA ALA A 386 -8.79 41.62 18.56
C ALA A 386 -8.02 41.20 19.83
N ALA A 387 -7.16 42.08 20.36
CA ALA A 387 -6.50 41.81 21.62
C ALA A 387 -7.58 41.57 22.68
N ALA A 388 -7.47 40.45 23.42
CA ALA A 388 -8.29 40.24 24.60
C ALA A 388 -7.93 41.36 25.59
N GLY A 389 -8.86 42.29 25.78
CA GLY A 389 -8.78 43.37 26.76
C GLY A 389 -9.10 42.88 28.16
#